data_AF-A0A961AZI5-F1
#
_entry.id   AF-A0A961AZI5-F1
#
_cell.length_a   1.000
_cell.length_b   1.000
_cell.length_c   1.000
_cell.angle_alpha   90.00
_cell.angle_beta   90.00
_cell.angle_gamma   90.00
#
_symmetry.space_group_name_H-M   'P 1'
#
loop_
_entity.id
_entity.type
_entity.pdbx_description
1 polymer ?
#
loop_
_entity_poly.entity_id
_entity_poly.type
_entity_poly.pdbx_seq_one_letter_code
_entity_poly.pdbx_strand_id
1 'polypeptide(L)'
;MNKPVNLLLLVLILVVGIVNLLASFGLFGGGSGGGGNHQYRVVTWQQMDSEGFKVVAEEIGAKPDEAGKMQLPKEKVVKSELLPRSLKMIEDEGWEFIAVTADNHYIFRK
;
A
#
# COMPACT_ATOMS: atom_id res chain seq x y z
N MET A 1 -41.50 8.16 3.28
CA MET A 1 -40.89 7.41 2.16
C MET A 1 -39.63 8.16 1.73
N ASN A 2 -38.48 7.82 2.34
CA ASN A 2 -37.24 8.56 2.14
C ASN A 2 -36.54 8.06 0.87
N LYS A 3 -36.13 9.03 0.06
CA LYS A 3 -35.82 8.92 -1.37
C LYS A 3 -34.62 7.99 -1.65
N PRO A 4 -34.66 7.14 -2.69
CA PRO A 4 -33.52 6.32 -3.14
C PRO A 4 -32.35 7.15 -3.70
N VAL A 5 -32.53 8.47 -3.85
CA VAL A 5 -31.58 9.41 -4.45
C VAL A 5 -30.26 9.48 -3.67
N ASN A 6 -30.28 9.36 -2.34
CA ASN A 6 -29.05 9.44 -1.53
C ASN A 6 -28.17 8.19 -1.70
N LEU A 7 -28.78 7.01 -1.78
CA LEU A 7 -28.05 5.77 -2.02
C LEU A 7 -27.47 5.76 -3.44
N LEU A 8 -28.25 6.22 -4.41
CA LEU A 8 -27.83 6.32 -5.81
C LEU A 8 -26.68 7.32 -5.99
N LEU A 9 -26.74 8.47 -5.31
CA LEU A 9 -25.66 9.46 -5.29
C LEU A 9 -24.37 8.89 -4.66
N LEU A 10 -24.50 8.16 -3.55
CA LEU A 10 -23.35 7.56 -2.85
C LEU A 10 -22.66 6.47 -3.70
N VAL A 11 -23.44 5.64 -4.39
CA VAL A 11 -22.92 4.64 -5.34
C VAL A 11 -22.22 5.32 -6.51
N LEU A 12 -22.76 6.42 -7.04
CA LEU A 12 -22.15 7.13 -8.16
C LEU A 12 -20.79 7.73 -7.77
N ILE A 13 -20.68 8.33 -6.59
CA ILE A 13 -19.42 8.88 -6.06
C ILE A 13 -18.39 7.75 -5.84
N LEU A 14 -18.83 6.60 -5.32
CA LEU A 14 -17.97 5.43 -5.14
C LEU A 14 -17.41 4.94 -6.49
N VAL A 15 -18.24 4.83 -7.52
CA VAL A 15 -17.81 4.39 -8.86
C VAL A 15 -16.80 5.37 -9.48
N VAL A 16 -17.05 6.67 -9.39
CA VAL A 16 -16.10 7.70 -9.87
C VAL A 16 -14.78 7.62 -9.10
N GLY A 17 -14.83 7.39 -7.78
CA GLY A 17 -13.65 7.16 -6.96
C GLY A 17 -12.84 5.93 -7.38
N ILE A 18 -13.50 4.81 -7.66
CA ILE A 18 -12.85 3.57 -8.13
C ILE A 18 -12.22 3.78 -9.50
N VAL A 19 -12.92 4.42 -10.44
CA VAL A 19 -12.39 4.68 -11.79
C VAL A 19 -11.16 5.59 -11.72
N ASN A 20 -11.19 6.65 -10.90
CA ASN A 20 -10.03 7.51 -10.71
C ASN A 20 -8.85 6.79 -10.04
N LEU A 21 -9.14 5.90 -9.09
CA LEU A 21 -8.13 5.05 -8.46
C LEU A 21 -7.48 4.12 -9.49
N LEU A 22 -8.29 3.43 -10.31
CA LEU A 22 -7.80 2.51 -11.35
C LEU A 22 -7.05 3.24 -12.47
N ALA A 23 -7.49 4.45 -12.84
CA ALA A 23 -6.77 5.30 -13.78
C ALA A 23 -5.40 5.73 -13.22
N SER A 24 -5.33 6.04 -11.92
CA SER A 24 -4.07 6.36 -11.23
C SER A 24 -3.12 5.17 -11.14
N PHE A 25 -3.66 3.95 -11.08
CA PHE A 25 -2.89 2.70 -11.18
C PHE A 25 -2.47 2.34 -12.62
N GLY A 26 -2.78 3.17 -13.62
CA GLY A 26 -2.39 2.95 -15.01
C GLY A 26 -3.17 1.83 -15.71
N LEU A 27 -4.24 1.30 -15.11
CA LEU A 27 -5.05 0.20 -15.67
C LEU A 27 -5.87 0.60 -16.91
N PHE A 28 -6.06 1.90 -17.16
CA PHE A 28 -6.84 2.42 -18.28
C PHE A 28 -6.09 3.40 -19.19
N GLY A 29 -4.77 3.56 -19.02
CA GLY A 29 -3.94 4.42 -19.86
C GLY A 29 -3.04 3.59 -20.78
N GLY A 30 -3.38 3.53 -22.06
CA GLY A 30 -2.52 2.93 -23.08
C GLY A 30 -1.14 3.59 -23.11
N GLY A 31 -0.11 2.82 -22.77
CA GLY A 31 1.29 3.20 -22.82
C GLY A 31 2.13 2.02 -23.31
N SER A 32 2.10 1.78 -24.62
CA SER A 32 3.05 0.90 -25.31
C SER A 32 4.44 1.57 -25.30
N GLY A 33 5.32 1.13 -24.40
CA GLY A 33 6.74 1.50 -24.38
C GLY A 33 7.57 0.27 -24.01
N GLY A 34 8.24 -0.32 -25.00
CA GLY A 34 9.07 -1.51 -24.83
C GLY A 34 10.35 -1.23 -24.03
N GLY A 35 10.77 -2.22 -23.24
CA GLY A 35 12.04 -2.16 -22.50
C GLY A 35 12.17 -3.19 -21.38
N GLY A 36 12.28 -4.48 -21.73
CA GLY A 36 12.48 -5.58 -20.77
C GLY A 36 11.24 -5.88 -19.91
N ASN A 37 10.94 -7.15 -19.67
CA ASN A 37 9.84 -7.60 -18.81
C ASN A 37 10.16 -7.32 -17.33
N HIS A 38 10.33 -6.05 -16.98
CA HIS A 38 10.52 -5.63 -15.59
C HIS A 38 9.18 -5.12 -15.08
N GLN A 39 8.63 -5.80 -14.07
CA GLN A 39 7.49 -5.29 -13.32
C GLN A 39 7.98 -4.24 -12.34
N TYR A 40 7.27 -3.12 -12.25
CA TYR A 40 7.56 -2.06 -11.29
C TYR A 40 6.45 -1.99 -10.24
N ARG A 41 6.86 -1.90 -8.98
CA ARG A 41 5.96 -1.68 -7.83
C ARG A 41 6.33 -0.37 -7.18
N VAL A 42 5.34 0.49 -6.97
CA VAL A 42 5.50 1.76 -6.27
C VAL A 42 4.78 1.65 -4.93
N VAL A 43 5.50 1.90 -3.83
CA VAL A 43 4.98 1.80 -2.46
C VAL A 43 5.16 3.13 -1.76
N THR A 44 4.11 3.67 -1.14
CA THR A 44 4.22 4.93 -0.39
C THR A 44 4.87 4.70 0.98
N TRP A 45 5.40 5.76 1.59
CA TRP A 45 5.92 5.67 2.96
C TRP A 45 4.89 5.16 3.98
N GLN A 46 3.60 5.50 3.84
CA GLN A 46 2.55 4.97 4.74
C GLN A 46 2.35 3.46 4.55
N GLN A 47 2.47 2.98 3.31
CA GLN A 47 2.39 1.55 3.00
C GLN A 47 3.63 0.83 3.52
N MET A 48 4.82 1.41 3.38
CA MET A 48 6.05 0.89 3.98
C MET A 48 5.91 0.79 5.51
N ASP A 49 5.44 1.85 6.17
CA ASP A 49 5.21 1.82 7.62
C ASP A 49 4.21 0.69 7.98
N SER A 50 3.10 0.56 7.25
CA SER A 50 2.09 -0.49 7.46
C SER A 50 2.66 -1.91 7.33
N GLU A 51 3.45 -2.20 6.30
CA GLU A 51 4.10 -3.51 6.16
C GLU A 51 5.10 -3.75 7.29
N GLY A 52 5.88 -2.75 7.68
CA GLY A 52 6.80 -2.85 8.81
C GLY A 52 6.08 -3.12 10.13
N PHE A 53 4.93 -2.49 10.34
CA PHE A 53 4.08 -2.75 11.50
C PHE A 53 3.56 -4.18 11.53
N LYS A 54 3.19 -4.77 10.37
CA LYS A 54 2.79 -6.18 10.30
C LYS A 54 3.94 -7.11 10.66
N VAL A 55 5.14 -6.85 10.14
CA VAL A 55 6.34 -7.65 10.48
C VAL A 55 6.59 -7.63 11.99
N VAL A 56 6.56 -6.45 12.61
CA VAL A 56 6.74 -6.33 14.07
C VAL A 56 5.61 -7.05 14.81
N ALA A 57 4.38 -6.96 14.34
CA ALA A 57 3.25 -7.64 14.95
C ALA A 57 3.36 -9.17 14.88
N GLU A 58 3.80 -9.71 13.75
CA GLU A 58 4.09 -11.14 13.59
C GLU A 58 5.22 -11.59 14.52
N GLU A 59 6.31 -10.82 14.62
CA GLU A 59 7.42 -11.11 15.53
C GLU A 59 7.00 -11.16 17.01
N ILE A 60 6.09 -10.28 17.43
CA ILE A 60 5.61 -10.26 18.82
C ILE A 60 4.37 -11.13 19.06
N GLY A 61 3.86 -11.81 18.02
CA GLY A 61 2.65 -12.61 18.09
C GLY A 61 1.36 -11.81 18.35
N ALA A 62 1.35 -10.52 18.05
CA ALA A 62 0.17 -9.68 18.18
C ALA A 62 -0.80 -9.95 17.02
N LYS A 63 -1.97 -10.49 17.34
CA LYS A 63 -3.05 -10.70 16.36
C LYS A 63 -3.95 -9.47 16.31
N PRO A 64 -4.53 -9.14 15.14
CA PRO A 64 -5.57 -8.13 15.06
C PRO A 64 -6.74 -8.53 15.97
N ASP A 65 -7.33 -7.56 16.67
CA ASP A 65 -8.59 -7.77 17.38
C ASP A 65 -9.76 -7.95 16.40
N GLU A 66 -10.96 -8.25 16.91
CA GLU A 66 -12.17 -8.44 16.10
C GLU A 66 -12.58 -7.18 15.30
N ALA A 67 -12.02 -6.01 15.63
CA ALA A 67 -12.23 -4.76 14.90
C ALA A 67 -11.13 -4.50 13.85
N GLY A 68 -10.21 -5.44 13.64
CA GLY A 68 -9.06 -5.30 12.74
C GLY A 68 -8.01 -4.32 13.24
N LYS A 69 -8.06 -3.93 14.53
CA LYS A 69 -7.10 -3.03 15.15
C LYS A 69 -6.02 -3.85 15.85
N MET A 70 -4.79 -3.39 15.72
CA MET A 70 -3.62 -4.07 16.26
C MET A 70 -2.96 -3.14 17.27
N GLN A 71 -2.99 -3.52 18.54
CA GLN A 71 -2.33 -2.76 19.60
C GLN A 71 -0.90 -3.26 19.75
N LEU A 72 0.03 -2.56 19.10
CA LEU A 72 1.45 -2.81 19.23
C LEU A 72 1.98 -2.03 20.46
N PRO A 73 2.82 -2.65 21.31
CA PRO A 73 3.45 -1.94 22.42
C PRO A 73 4.32 -0.80 21.86
N LYS A 74 4.03 0.45 22.26
CA LYS A 74 4.76 1.64 21.77
C LYS A 74 6.27 1.57 22.00
N GLU A 75 6.71 0.80 23.00
CA GLU A 75 8.13 0.58 23.30
C GLU A 75 8.85 -0.34 22.30
N LYS A 76 8.11 -1.19 21.56
CA LYS A 76 8.70 -2.15 20.61
C LYS A 76 8.61 -1.70 19.16
N VAL A 77 7.88 -0.61 18.88
CA VAL A 77 7.79 -0.05 17.53
C VAL A 77 8.59 1.23 17.45
N VAL A 78 9.86 1.10 17.11
CA VAL A 78 10.69 2.26 16.76
C VAL A 78 10.46 2.57 15.29
N LYS A 79 9.90 3.75 14.98
CA LYS A 79 9.53 4.13 13.60
C LYS A 79 10.71 4.08 12.63
N SER A 80 11.93 4.36 13.11
CA SER A 80 13.16 4.25 12.31
C SER A 80 13.54 2.81 11.93
N GLU A 81 13.01 1.81 12.64
CA GLU A 81 13.26 0.39 12.34
C GLU A 81 12.22 -0.21 11.40
N LEU A 82 11.09 0.46 11.16
CA LEU A 82 10.04 -0.06 10.29
C LEU A 82 10.52 -0.11 8.84
N LEU A 83 11.08 0.98 8.33
CA LEU A 83 11.54 1.06 6.93
C LEU A 83 12.52 -0.06 6.53
N PRO A 84 13.61 -0.34 7.28
CA PRO A 84 14.49 -1.47 6.97
C PRO A 84 13.77 -2.82 6.94
N ARG A 85 12.80 -3.04 7.83
CA ARG A 85 12.05 -4.30 7.90
C ARG A 85 11.10 -4.45 6.71
N SER A 86 10.41 -3.37 6.33
CA SER A 86 9.52 -3.35 5.17
C SER A 86 10.28 -3.53 3.86
N LEU A 87 11.46 -2.90 3.74
CA LEU A 87 12.35 -3.10 2.59
C LEU A 87 12.74 -4.57 2.47
N LYS A 88 13.22 -5.17 3.56
CA LYS A 88 13.61 -6.58 3.57
C LYS A 88 12.46 -7.51 3.21
N MET A 89 11.26 -7.27 3.72
CA MET A 89 10.07 -8.06 3.36
C MET A 89 9.76 -7.99 1.86
N ILE A 90 9.83 -6.81 1.26
CA ILE A 90 9.58 -6.62 -0.17
C ILE A 90 10.69 -7.28 -1.00
N GLU A 91 11.95 -7.22 -0.54
CA GLU A 91 13.07 -7.93 -1.14
C GLU A 91 12.92 -9.45 -1.06
N ASP A 92 12.44 -9.98 0.06
CA ASP A 92 12.16 -11.42 0.26
C ASP A 92 11.01 -11.91 -0.67
N GLU A 93 10.08 -11.03 -1.07
CA GLU A 93 9.06 -11.30 -2.10
C GLU A 93 9.65 -11.32 -3.54
N GLY A 94 10.96 -11.09 -3.68
CA GLY A 94 11.70 -11.09 -4.94
C GLY A 94 11.65 -9.76 -5.68
N TRP A 95 11.43 -8.65 -4.99
CA TRP A 95 11.47 -7.30 -5.57
C TRP A 95 12.78 -6.59 -5.22
N GLU A 96 13.46 -6.02 -6.21
CA GLU A 96 14.68 -5.24 -6.02
C GLU A 96 14.34 -3.77 -5.76
N PHE A 97 14.88 -3.18 -4.70
CA PHE A 97 14.76 -1.74 -4.46
C PHE A 97 15.58 -0.94 -5.49
N ILE A 98 14.95 0.06 -6.11
CA ILE A 98 15.57 0.87 -7.17
C ILE A 98 15.82 2.31 -6.71
N ALA A 99 14.81 2.99 -6.19
CA ALA A 99 14.89 4.42 -5.88
C ALA A 99 13.78 4.89 -4.93
N VAL A 100 13.99 6.06 -4.34
CA VAL A 100 12.95 6.84 -3.65
C VAL A 100 12.74 8.16 -4.39
N THR A 101 11.48 8.51 -4.67
CA THR A 101 11.14 9.80 -5.27
C THR A 101 11.11 10.91 -4.22
N ALA A 102 11.15 12.17 -4.66
CA ALA A 102 11.03 13.33 -3.78
C ALA A 102 9.72 13.35 -2.96
N ASP A 103 8.67 12.69 -3.47
CA ASP A 103 7.37 12.55 -2.82
C ASP A 103 7.29 11.31 -1.90
N ASN A 104 8.42 10.73 -1.50
CA ASN A 104 8.51 9.55 -0.63
C ASN A 104 7.79 8.30 -1.17
N HIS A 105 7.92 8.07 -2.48
CA HIS A 105 7.51 6.80 -3.10
C HIS A 105 8.74 5.92 -3.29
N TYR A 106 8.64 4.68 -2.80
CA TYR A 106 9.65 3.64 -2.94
C TYR A 106 9.35 2.84 -4.21
N ILE A 107 10.33 2.78 -5.11
CA ILE A 107 10.21 2.09 -6.40
C ILE A 107 10.98 0.79 -6.31
N PHE A 108 10.30 -0.30 -6.65
CA PHE A 108 10.87 -1.64 -6.73
C PHE A 108 10.69 -2.23 -8.13
N ARG A 109 11.56 -3.18 -8.48
CA ARG A 109 11.58 -3.86 -9.78
C ARG A 109 11.64 -5.37 -9.61
N LYS A 110 11.00 -6.12 -10.50
CA LYS A 110 11.04 -7.59 -10.55
C LYS A 110 11.10 -8.08 -11.98
#